data_AF-A0AAW8RVC8-F1
#
_entry.id   AF-A0AAW8RVC8-F1
#
_cell.length_a   1.000
_cell.length_b   1.000
_cell.length_c   1.000
_cell.angle_alpha   90.00
_cell.angle_beta   90.00
_cell.angle_gamma   90.00
#
_symmetry.space_group_name_H-M   'P 1'
#
loop_
_entity.id
_entity.type
_entity.pdbx_description
1 polymer ?
#
loop_
_entity_poly.entity_id
_entity_poly.type
_entity_poly.pdbx_seq_one_letter_code
_entity_poly.pdbx_strand_id
1 'polypeptide(L)'
;MTKRFTGEYAIRPLLKEHPQEVMKVLIDWSKDPNVHVRRLACEGVRIRLPWSEKIYVALDEFEHYAEILTNLKDDPEKFVQKSVGNNLNDLYKDAPEKADFLISEWQKTPTTKAQEWIIKHGRRNQK
;
A
#
# COMPACT_ATOMS: atom_id res chain seq x y z
N MET A 1 4.32 10.66 -18.10
CA MET A 1 5.64 10.35 -17.53
C MET A 1 5.65 9.11 -16.60
N THR A 2 4.61 8.26 -16.61
CA THR A 2 4.52 7.03 -15.76
C THR A 2 4.49 5.72 -16.56
N LYS A 3 4.98 5.72 -17.81
CA LYS A 3 5.09 4.48 -18.62
C LYS A 3 6.50 3.88 -18.63
N ARG A 4 7.53 4.58 -18.11
CA ARG A 4 8.95 4.13 -18.14
C ARG A 4 9.82 4.52 -16.93
N PHE A 5 9.35 5.37 -16.01
CA PHE A 5 10.07 5.77 -14.79
C PHE A 5 9.13 5.71 -13.59
N THR A 6 9.63 5.27 -12.43
CA THR A 6 8.85 5.09 -11.20
C THR A 6 8.50 6.45 -10.59
N GLY A 7 7.21 6.82 -10.61
CA GLY A 7 6.72 8.08 -10.04
C GLY A 7 6.68 8.11 -8.50
N GLU A 8 7.02 7.00 -7.85
CA GLU A 8 6.94 6.82 -6.40
C GLU A 8 7.85 7.79 -5.62
N TYR A 9 8.98 8.20 -6.18
CA TYR A 9 9.84 9.22 -5.55
C TYR A 9 9.26 10.63 -5.71
N ALA A 10 8.57 10.90 -6.82
CA ALA A 10 8.00 12.21 -7.11
C ALA A 10 6.73 12.49 -6.30
N ILE A 11 5.95 11.46 -5.97
CA ILE A 11 4.70 11.64 -5.20
C ILE A 11 4.96 11.86 -3.71
N ARG A 12 6.09 11.40 -3.16
CA ARG A 12 6.35 11.42 -1.71
C ARG A 12 6.50 12.82 -1.11
N PRO A 13 7.23 13.77 -1.73
CA PRO A 13 7.25 15.15 -1.24
C PRO A 13 5.84 15.75 -1.18
N LEU A 14 5.05 15.56 -2.22
CA LEU A 14 3.65 16.03 -2.27
C LEU A 14 2.79 15.35 -1.20
N LEU A 15 2.96 14.04 -0.99
CA LEU A 15 2.25 13.29 0.04
C LEU A 15 2.61 13.76 1.46
N LYS A 16 3.85 14.23 1.70
CA LYS A 16 4.25 14.82 2.98
C LYS A 16 3.62 16.20 3.20
N GLU A 17 3.52 17.01 2.14
CA GLU A 17 3.04 18.40 2.22
C GLU A 17 1.51 18.50 2.22
N HIS A 18 0.85 17.64 1.45
CA HIS A 18 -0.60 17.63 1.23
C HIS A 18 -1.17 16.21 1.39
N PRO A 19 -1.09 15.63 2.60
CA PRO A 19 -1.37 14.21 2.81
C PRO A 19 -2.80 13.83 2.43
N GLN A 20 -3.79 14.63 2.80
CA GLN A 20 -5.20 14.31 2.57
C GLN A 20 -5.58 14.42 1.09
N GLU A 21 -5.14 15.47 0.41
CA GLU A 21 -5.41 15.68 -1.02
C GLU A 21 -4.75 14.60 -1.87
N VAL A 22 -3.49 14.29 -1.57
CA VAL A 22 -2.77 13.25 -2.31
C VAL A 22 -3.37 11.88 -2.04
N MET A 23 -3.69 11.53 -0.79
CA MET A 23 -4.33 10.26 -0.45
C MET A 23 -5.62 10.02 -1.23
N LYS A 24 -6.48 11.04 -1.39
CA LYS A 24 -7.70 10.93 -2.22
C LYS A 24 -7.40 10.55 -3.67
N VAL A 25 -6.40 11.18 -4.27
CA VAL A 25 -5.95 10.83 -5.63
C VAL A 25 -5.40 9.41 -5.68
N LEU A 26 -4.64 8.98 -4.67
CA LEU A 26 -4.10 7.62 -4.62
C LEU A 26 -5.18 6.55 -4.41
N ILE A 27 -6.26 6.86 -3.68
CA ILE A 27 -7.44 6.01 -3.58
C ILE A 27 -8.07 5.80 -4.96
N ASP A 28 -8.26 6.87 -5.74
CA ASP A 28 -8.79 6.75 -7.10
C ASP A 28 -7.85 5.92 -7.99
N TRP A 29 -6.54 6.19 -7.91
CA TRP A 29 -5.52 5.46 -8.67
C TRP A 29 -5.41 3.98 -8.28
N SER A 30 -5.76 3.61 -7.05
CA SER A 30 -5.82 2.21 -6.63
C SER A 30 -6.89 1.40 -7.37
N LYS A 31 -7.86 2.08 -8.01
CA LYS A 31 -8.95 1.47 -8.79
C LYS A 31 -8.70 1.56 -10.31
N ASP A 32 -7.57 2.13 -10.74
CA ASP A 32 -7.27 2.39 -12.16
C ASP A 32 -7.08 1.08 -12.97
N PRO A 33 -7.54 1.01 -14.24
CA PRO A 33 -7.33 -0.17 -15.07
C PRO A 33 -5.84 -0.47 -15.32
N ASN A 34 -4.96 0.53 -15.24
CA ASN A 34 -3.54 0.38 -15.48
C ASN A 34 -2.79 -0.11 -14.25
N VAL A 35 -2.16 -1.28 -14.39
CA VAL A 35 -1.35 -1.93 -13.36
C VAL A 35 -0.25 -1.03 -12.78
N HIS A 36 0.37 -0.16 -13.59
CA HIS A 36 1.42 0.74 -13.14
C HIS A 36 0.88 1.89 -12.27
N VAL A 37 -0.35 2.35 -12.54
CA VAL A 37 -1.01 3.40 -11.76
C VAL A 37 -1.43 2.85 -10.41
N ARG A 38 -2.06 1.67 -10.38
CA ARG A 38 -2.41 0.97 -9.13
C ARG A 38 -1.19 0.68 -8.26
N ARG A 39 -0.11 0.19 -8.86
CA ARG A 39 1.14 -0.02 -8.13
C ARG A 39 1.69 1.29 -7.59
N LEU A 40 1.69 2.37 -8.38
CA LEU A 40 2.18 3.68 -7.92
C LEU A 40 1.38 4.17 -6.71
N ALA A 41 0.06 4.02 -6.72
CA ALA A 41 -0.80 4.35 -5.58
C ALA A 41 -0.37 3.61 -4.31
N CYS A 42 -0.10 2.31 -4.42
CA CYS A 42 0.33 1.51 -3.29
C CYS A 42 1.79 1.82 -2.87
N GLU A 43 2.73 1.86 -3.81
CA GLU A 43 4.16 2.02 -3.52
C GLU A 43 4.46 3.42 -2.96
N GLY A 44 3.74 4.45 -3.41
CA GLY A 44 3.90 5.84 -2.98
C GLY A 44 3.65 6.05 -1.49
N VAL A 45 2.70 5.32 -0.91
CA VAL A 45 2.30 5.43 0.51
C VAL A 45 3.14 4.59 1.47
N ARG A 46 4.17 3.87 0.98
CA ARG A 46 5.01 3.02 1.83
C ARG A 46 5.69 3.81 2.94
N ILE A 47 5.62 3.31 4.18
CA ILE A 47 6.34 3.90 5.30
C ILE A 47 7.86 3.83 5.03
N ARG A 48 8.35 2.67 4.56
CA ARG A 48 9.78 2.38 4.38
C ARG A 48 10.11 2.05 2.92
N LEU A 49 9.93 3.03 2.04
CA LEU A 49 10.37 2.90 0.65
C LEU A 49 11.91 2.88 0.58
N PRO A 50 12.55 1.89 -0.07
CA PRO A 50 14.00 1.84 -0.21
C PRO A 50 14.56 3.11 -0.84
N TRP A 51 15.71 3.57 -0.35
CA TRP A 51 16.41 4.76 -0.85
C TRP A 51 15.60 6.07 -0.75
N SER A 52 14.49 6.07 0.00
CA SER A 52 13.71 7.25 0.33
C SER A 52 13.65 7.44 1.85
N GLU A 53 13.38 8.67 2.27
CA GLU A 53 13.11 8.97 3.67
C GLU A 53 11.88 8.17 4.15
N LYS A 54 11.94 7.74 5.42
CA LYS A 54 10.78 7.17 6.08
C LYS A 54 9.72 8.25 6.28
N ILE A 55 8.48 7.98 5.89
CA ILE A 55 7.35 8.89 6.12
C ILE A 55 6.25 8.15 6.86
N TYR A 56 5.57 8.82 7.79
CA TYR A 56 4.55 8.22 8.64
C TYR A 56 3.13 8.60 8.25
N VAL A 57 2.94 9.23 7.09
CA VAL A 57 1.62 9.63 6.57
C VAL A 57 0.64 8.43 6.54
N ALA A 58 1.12 7.21 6.27
CA ALA A 58 0.30 6.00 6.34
C ALA A 58 -0.27 5.70 7.74
N LEU A 59 0.40 6.13 8.81
CA LEU A 59 -0.08 6.00 10.18
C LEU A 59 -1.00 7.15 10.57
N ASP A 60 -0.68 8.36 10.13
CA ASP A 60 -1.44 9.59 10.41
C ASP A 60 -2.79 9.59 9.67
N GLU A 61 -2.78 9.19 8.40
CA GLU A 61 -3.95 9.08 7.50
C GLU A 61 -4.34 7.59 7.31
N PHE A 62 -4.41 6.85 8.42
CA PHE A 62 -4.55 5.39 8.37
C PHE A 62 -5.81 4.91 7.65
N GLU A 63 -6.93 5.62 7.76
CA GLU A 63 -8.19 5.23 7.10
C GLU A 63 -8.04 5.25 5.57
N HIS A 64 -7.48 6.34 5.01
CA HIS A 64 -7.20 6.46 3.58
C HIS A 64 -6.16 5.44 3.11
N TYR A 65 -5.11 5.23 3.89
CA TYR A 65 -4.10 4.20 3.63
C TYR A 65 -4.72 2.79 3.59
N ALA A 66 -5.56 2.47 4.57
CA ALA A 66 -6.26 1.19 4.67
C ALA A 66 -7.19 0.98 3.48
N GLU A 67 -7.88 2.02 3.00
CA GLU A 67 -8.71 1.95 1.79
C GLU A 67 -7.87 1.58 0.56
N ILE A 68 -6.72 2.25 0.33
CA ILE A 68 -5.83 1.95 -0.80
C ILE A 68 -5.40 0.48 -0.80
N LEU A 69 -4.91 -0.03 0.33
CA LEU A 69 -4.48 -1.42 0.43
C LEU A 69 -5.67 -2.39 0.25
N THR A 70 -6.84 -2.04 0.78
CA THR A 70 -8.06 -2.86 0.68
C THR A 70 -8.55 -2.96 -0.76
N ASN A 71 -8.51 -1.88 -1.54
CA ASN A 71 -8.85 -1.91 -2.97
C ASN A 71 -7.95 -2.87 -3.77
N LEU A 72 -6.71 -3.07 -3.30
CA LEU A 72 -5.68 -3.85 -3.99
C LEU A 72 -5.43 -5.24 -3.39
N LYS A 73 -6.16 -5.62 -2.32
CA LYS A 73 -5.94 -6.88 -1.58
C LYS A 73 -6.17 -8.14 -2.44
N ASP A 74 -6.93 -8.00 -3.52
CA ASP A 74 -7.30 -9.07 -4.45
C ASP A 74 -6.80 -8.80 -5.89
N ASP A 75 -5.85 -7.88 -6.07
CA ASP A 75 -5.37 -7.49 -7.41
C ASP A 75 -4.86 -8.72 -8.20
N PRO A 76 -5.26 -8.91 -9.47
CA PRO A 76 -4.83 -10.07 -10.25
C PRO A 76 -3.32 -10.08 -10.54
N GLU A 77 -2.67 -8.91 -10.52
CA GLU A 77 -1.29 -8.74 -10.96
C GLU A 77 -0.30 -8.92 -9.80
N LYS A 78 0.59 -9.90 -9.90
CA LYS A 78 1.66 -10.13 -8.91
C LYS A 78 2.53 -8.90 -8.68
N PHE A 79 2.66 -8.06 -9.71
CA PHE A 79 3.38 -6.78 -9.62
C PHE A 79 2.75 -5.83 -8.59
N VAL A 80 1.42 -5.75 -8.51
CA VAL A 80 0.70 -4.94 -7.51
C VAL A 80 0.68 -5.65 -6.17
N GLN A 81 0.38 -6.95 -6.14
CA GLN A 81 0.35 -7.75 -4.91
C GLN A 81 1.67 -7.61 -4.11
N LYS A 82 2.83 -7.60 -4.80
CA LYS A 82 4.14 -7.40 -4.16
C LYS A 82 4.25 -6.05 -3.46
N SER A 83 3.66 -4.99 -4.02
CA SER A 83 3.63 -3.65 -3.41
C SER A 83 2.75 -3.65 -2.16
N VAL A 84 1.56 -4.26 -2.21
CA VAL A 84 0.65 -4.40 -1.06
C VAL A 84 1.32 -5.18 0.07
N GLY A 85 1.93 -6.32 -0.24
CA GLY A 85 2.64 -7.11 0.76
C GLY A 85 3.90 -6.42 1.31
N ASN A 86 4.53 -5.51 0.55
CA ASN A 86 5.61 -4.69 1.09
C ASN A 86 5.08 -3.62 2.05
N ASN A 87 3.96 -2.99 1.71
CA ASN A 87 3.25 -2.06 2.58
C ASN A 87 2.85 -2.71 3.91
N LEU A 88 2.24 -3.91 3.86
CA LEU A 88 1.93 -4.68 5.06
C LEU A 88 3.18 -5.01 5.88
N ASN A 89 4.30 -5.36 5.23
CA ASN A 89 5.54 -5.63 5.96
C ASN A 89 6.12 -4.38 6.62
N ASP A 90 5.98 -3.22 6.00
CA ASP A 90 6.39 -1.94 6.58
C ASP A 90 5.47 -1.60 7.76
N LEU A 91 4.15 -1.75 7.61
CA LEU A 91 3.17 -1.55 8.68
C LEU A 91 3.43 -2.47 9.87
N TYR A 92 3.76 -3.74 9.65
CA TYR A 92 4.11 -4.66 10.74
C TYR A 92 5.34 -4.24 11.55
N LYS A 93 6.27 -3.48 10.96
CA LYS A 93 7.47 -2.99 11.68
C LYS A 93 7.20 -1.75 12.51
N ASP A 94 6.12 -1.03 12.22
CA ASP A 94 5.87 0.31 12.76
C ASP A 94 4.58 0.41 13.58
N ALA A 95 3.56 -0.38 13.24
CA ALA A 95 2.26 -0.48 13.91
C ALA A 95 1.64 -1.88 13.66
N PRO A 96 2.17 -2.95 14.28
CA PRO A 96 1.71 -4.32 14.06
C PRO A 96 0.20 -4.51 14.34
N GLU A 97 -0.34 -3.83 15.34
CA GLU A 97 -1.75 -3.85 15.69
C GLU A 97 -2.65 -3.32 14.56
N LYS A 98 -2.19 -2.29 13.83
CA LYS A 98 -2.90 -1.75 12.66
C LYS A 98 -2.86 -2.73 11.48
N ALA A 99 -1.74 -3.45 11.31
CA ALA A 99 -1.63 -4.49 10.28
C ALA A 99 -2.55 -5.68 10.57
N ASP A 100 -2.60 -6.12 11.82
CA ASP A 100 -3.50 -7.21 12.23
C ASP A 100 -4.96 -6.80 12.13
N PHE A 101 -5.30 -5.56 12.52
CA PHE A 101 -6.63 -4.99 12.28
C PHE A 101 -7.01 -5.08 10.80
N LEU A 102 -6.18 -4.54 9.90
CA LEU A 102 -6.46 -4.54 8.46
C LEU A 102 -6.66 -5.95 7.89
N ILE A 103 -5.82 -6.91 8.30
CA ILE A 103 -5.94 -8.30 7.85
C ILE A 103 -7.22 -8.94 8.38
N SER A 104 -7.58 -8.68 9.65
CA SER A 104 -8.81 -9.20 10.23
C SER A 104 -10.05 -8.67 9.50
N GLU A 105 -10.05 -7.39 9.11
CA GLU A 105 -11.11 -6.81 8.27
C GLU A 105 -11.20 -7.52 6.92
N TRP A 106 -10.06 -7.80 6.27
CA TRP A 106 -10.07 -8.51 4.99
C TRP A 106 -10.56 -9.95 5.08
N GLN A 107 -10.37 -10.61 6.22
CA GLN A 107 -10.76 -11.99 6.47
C GLN A 107 -12.23 -12.16 6.87
N LYS A 108 -12.98 -11.05 7.04
CA LYS A 108 -14.46 -11.10 7.18
C LYS A 108 -15.16 -11.60 5.91
N THR A 109 -14.47 -11.54 4.77
CA THR A 109 -14.92 -12.08 3.48
C THR A 109 -14.06 -13.27 3.07
N PRO A 110 -14.55 -14.20 2.22
CA PRO A 110 -13.74 -15.31 1.72
C PRO A 110 -12.42 -14.84 1.12
N THR A 111 -11.32 -15.37 1.63
CA THR A 111 -9.95 -15.00 1.23
C THR A 111 -9.64 -15.52 -0.18
N THR A 112 -9.04 -14.69 -1.03
CA THR A 112 -8.52 -15.13 -2.34
C THR A 112 -7.07 -15.61 -2.25
N LYS A 113 -6.61 -16.35 -3.27
CA LYS A 113 -5.19 -16.74 -3.39
C LYS A 113 -4.24 -15.53 -3.44
N ALA A 114 -4.71 -14.40 -3.98
CA ALA A 114 -3.94 -13.15 -4.02
C ALA A 114 -3.75 -12.61 -2.60
N GLN A 115 -4.85 -12.50 -1.85
CA GLN A 115 -4.85 -12.04 -0.47
C GLN A 115 -4.01 -12.94 0.45
N GLU A 116 -4.13 -14.28 0.33
CA GLU A 116 -3.28 -15.22 1.10
C GLU A 116 -1.79 -14.99 0.84
N TRP A 117 -1.41 -14.83 -0.43
CA TRP A 117 -0.03 -14.58 -0.81
C TRP A 117 0.46 -13.23 -0.28
N ILE A 118 -0.37 -12.18 -0.36
CA ILE A 118 -0.07 -10.84 0.16
C ILE A 118 0.17 -10.90 1.67
N ILE A 119 -0.72 -11.56 2.43
CA ILE A 119 -0.60 -11.70 3.89
C ILE A 119 0.69 -12.45 4.25
N LYS A 120 0.94 -13.60 3.60
CA LYS A 120 2.17 -14.37 3.81
C LYS A 120 3.42 -13.54 3.52
N HIS A 121 3.43 -12.79 2.41
CA HIS A 121 4.54 -11.92 2.04
C HIS A 121 4.70 -10.74 3.01
N GLY A 122 3.61 -10.17 3.51
CA GLY A 122 3.59 -9.10 4.52
C GLY A 122 4.19 -9.53 5.86
N ARG A 123 3.95 -10.78 6.26
CA ARG A 123 4.44 -11.34 7.53
C ARG A 123 5.87 -11.86 7.50
N ARG A 124 6.57 -11.80 6.36
CA ARG A 124 7.89 -12.45 6.14
C ARG A 124 9.00 -12.08 7.13
N ASN A 125 8.86 -10.98 7.87
CA ASN A 125 9.83 -10.51 8.86
C ASN A 125 9.24 -10.38 10.27
N GLN A 126 8.06 -10.93 10.52
CA GLN A 126 7.54 -11.07 11.89
C GLN A 126 8.43 -12.08 12.62
N LYS A 127 8.86 -11.73 13.83
CA LYS A 127 9.57 -12.65 14.73
C LYS A 127 8.56 -13.41 15.59
#